data_AF-A0A7W5DCG1-F1
#
_entry.id   AF-A0A7W5DCG1-F1
#
_cell.length_a   1.000
_cell.length_b   1.000
_cell.length_c   1.000
_cell.angle_alpha   90.00
_cell.angle_beta   90.00
_cell.angle_gamma   90.00
#
_symmetry.space_group_name_H-M   'P 1'
#
loop_
_entity.id
_entity.type
_entity.pdbx_description
1 polymer ?
#
loop_
_entity_poly.entity_id
_entity_poly.type
_entity_poly.pdbx_seq_one_letter_code
_entity_poly.pdbx_strand_id
1 'polypeptide(L)'
;MHVSYSVFTEVRFWIMVAVSVVLPFSIYGVLIAKRAISRFTVLVLGFTLVAIAGIDVFFLQRLATLASATPSLADDVFFVSEVRVALYLLPALFAGLGINVISHVLTTHLAAAEKRFNEQHADPAAGPEL
;
A
#
# COMPACT_ATOMS: atom_id res chain seq x y z
N MET A 1 10.96 1.55 42.17
CA MET A 1 10.03 1.11 41.10
C MET A 1 10.63 1.62 39.79
N HIS A 2 11.35 0.79 39.04
CA HIS A 2 11.87 1.20 37.73
C HIS A 2 10.68 1.25 36.77
N VAL A 3 10.25 2.45 36.41
CA VAL A 3 9.28 2.64 35.33
C VAL A 3 10.05 2.42 34.04
N SER A 4 9.92 1.23 33.47
CA SER A 4 10.47 0.91 32.15
C SER A 4 9.65 1.68 31.11
N TYR A 5 10.16 2.82 30.65
CA TYR A 5 9.59 3.56 29.54
C TYR A 5 9.78 2.72 28.27
N SER A 6 8.73 2.01 27.89
CA SER A 6 8.71 1.15 26.71
C SER A 6 8.01 1.86 25.57
N VAL A 7 8.51 1.72 24.35
CA VAL A 7 7.92 2.29 23.14
C VAL A 7 6.45 1.86 22.96
N PHE A 8 6.08 0.68 23.48
CA PHE A 8 4.71 0.16 23.47
C PHE A 8 3.71 0.94 24.36
N THR A 9 4.19 1.77 25.28
CA THR A 9 3.34 2.65 26.11
C THR A 9 3.05 4.00 25.45
N GLU A 10 3.75 4.32 24.36
CA GLU A 10 3.56 5.57 23.63
C GLU A 10 2.26 5.51 22.81
N VAL A 11 1.29 6.39 23.09
CA VAL A 11 0.01 6.46 22.35
C VAL A 11 0.23 6.64 20.84
N ARG A 12 1.32 7.32 20.46
CA ARG A 12 1.73 7.49 19.05
C ARG A 12 2.03 6.17 18.35
N PHE A 13 2.57 5.18 19.06
CA PHE A 13 2.81 3.84 18.52
C PHE A 13 1.50 3.14 18.17
N TRP A 14 0.48 3.20 19.02
CA TRP A 14 -0.81 2.54 18.75
C TRP A 14 -1.63 3.24 17.67
N ILE A 15 -1.60 4.58 17.60
CA ILE A 15 -2.21 5.33 16.49
C ILE A 15 -1.55 4.94 15.17
N MET A 16 -0.22 4.86 15.17
CA MET A 16 0.54 4.42 14.02
C MET A 16 0.17 2.99 13.61
N VAL A 17 0.15 2.03 14.53
CA VAL A 17 -0.23 0.63 14.26
C VAL A 17 -1.66 0.56 13.72
N ALA A 18 -2.60 1.33 14.29
CA ALA A 18 -3.97 1.38 13.81
C ALA A 18 -4.07 1.92 12.38
N VAL A 19 -3.35 3.00 12.04
CA VAL A 19 -3.38 3.58 10.69
C VAL A 19 -2.65 2.70 9.67
N SER A 20 -1.55 2.09 10.06
CA SER A 20 -0.69 1.25 9.23
C SER A 20 -1.28 -0.13 8.95
N VAL A 21 -1.88 -0.77 9.97
CA VAL A 21 -2.38 -2.14 9.87
C VAL A 21 -3.90 -2.17 9.77
N VAL A 22 -4.64 -1.45 10.62
CA VAL A 22 -6.10 -1.60 10.64
C VAL A 22 -6.74 -0.94 9.41
N LEU A 23 -6.25 0.23 8.99
CA LEU A 23 -6.80 0.97 7.86
C LEU A 23 -6.78 0.17 6.52
N PRO A 24 -5.65 -0.40 6.05
CA PRO A 24 -5.64 -1.12 4.77
C PRO A 24 -6.52 -2.37 4.76
N PHE A 25 -6.57 -3.14 5.86
CA PHE A 25 -7.46 -4.29 5.97
C PHE A 25 -8.95 -3.88 5.99
N SER A 26 -9.25 -2.75 6.64
CA SER A 26 -10.61 -2.18 6.66
C SER A 26 -11.06 -1.74 5.27
N ILE A 27 -10.18 -1.06 4.53
CA ILE A 27 -10.46 -0.64 3.15
C ILE A 27 -10.69 -1.86 2.26
N TYR A 28 -9.86 -2.90 2.38
CA TYR A 28 -10.02 -4.13 1.61
C TYR A 28 -11.33 -4.87 1.94
N GLY A 29 -11.69 -4.95 3.23
CA GLY A 29 -12.96 -5.53 3.67
C GLY A 29 -14.19 -4.80 3.10
N VAL A 30 -14.14 -3.46 3.08
CA VAL A 30 -15.20 -2.64 2.48
C VAL A 30 -15.32 -2.86 0.97
N LEU A 31 -14.21 -3.10 0.27
CA LEU A 31 -14.22 -3.37 -1.16
C LEU A 31 -14.82 -4.74 -1.49
N ILE A 32 -14.51 -5.78 -0.71
CA ILE A 32 -15.16 -7.10 -0.84
C ILE A 32 -16.68 -7.00 -0.65
N ALA A 33 -17.13 -6.17 0.29
CA ALA A 33 -18.55 -5.97 0.55
C ALA A 33 -19.27 -5.21 -0.59
N LYS A 34 -18.54 -4.49 -1.46
CA LYS A 34 -19.12 -3.73 -2.57
C LYS A 34 -19.14 -4.56 -3.86
N ARG A 35 -20.37 -4.83 -4.34
CA ARG A 35 -20.66 -5.60 -5.56
C ARG A 35 -20.17 -4.97 -6.87
N ALA A 36 -19.92 -3.66 -6.89
CA ALA A 36 -19.37 -2.94 -8.04
C ALA A 36 -18.45 -1.81 -7.59
N ILE A 37 -17.21 -1.80 -8.10
CA ILE A 37 -16.18 -0.81 -7.76
C ILE A 37 -15.77 -0.09 -9.06
N SER A 38 -15.75 1.24 -9.03
CA SER A 38 -15.31 2.02 -10.19
C SER A 38 -13.80 1.91 -10.42
N ARG A 39 -13.35 2.05 -11.67
CA ARG A 39 -11.91 2.04 -12.02
C ARG A 39 -11.13 3.15 -11.28
N PHE A 40 -11.74 4.31 -11.07
CA PHE A 40 -11.14 5.41 -10.32
C PHE A 40 -10.96 5.06 -8.84
N THR A 41 -11.95 4.41 -8.22
CA THR A 41 -11.85 3.93 -6.84
C THR A 41 -10.72 2.91 -6.67
N VAL A 42 -10.57 1.99 -7.63
CA VAL A 42 -9.47 1.01 -7.65
C VAL A 42 -8.12 1.70 -7.80
N LEU A 43 -8.03 2.75 -8.62
CA LEU A 43 -6.80 3.55 -8.78
C LEU A 43 -6.42 4.26 -7.47
N VAL A 44 -7.38 4.93 -6.83
CA VAL A 44 -7.19 5.60 -5.55
C VAL A 44 -6.72 4.60 -4.50
N LEU A 45 -7.34 3.42 -4.43
CA LEU A 45 -6.89 2.33 -3.55
C LEU A 45 -5.44 1.97 -3.79
N GLY A 46 -5.03 1.77 -5.06
CA GLY A 46 -3.66 1.42 -5.39
C GLY A 46 -2.67 2.46 -4.89
N PHE A 47 -2.94 3.75 -5.10
CA PHE A 47 -2.12 4.84 -4.57
C PHE A 47 -2.13 4.90 -3.03
N THR A 48 -3.28 4.67 -2.40
CA THR A 48 -3.39 4.60 -0.93
C THR A 48 -2.52 3.47 -0.37
N LEU A 49 -2.52 2.28 -0.99
CA LEU A 49 -1.66 1.16 -0.56
C LEU A 49 -0.17 1.49 -0.67
N VAL A 50 0.26 2.14 -1.76
CA VAL A 50 1.65 2.58 -1.92
C VAL A 50 2.01 3.65 -0.87
N ALA A 51 1.12 4.58 -0.59
CA ALA A 51 1.34 5.60 0.44
C ALA A 51 1.45 4.99 1.84
N ILE A 52 0.57 4.06 2.18
CA ILE A 52 0.61 3.32 3.45
C ILE A 52 1.94 2.56 3.56
N ALA A 53 2.37 1.85 2.52
CA ALA A 53 3.66 1.16 2.52
C ALA A 53 4.84 2.09 2.83
N GLY A 54 4.86 3.31 2.27
CA GLY A 54 5.89 4.30 2.58
C GLY A 54 5.85 4.79 4.03
N ILE A 55 4.65 5.02 4.56
CA ILE A 55 4.41 5.41 5.96
C ILE A 55 4.92 4.29 6.89
N ASP A 56 4.56 3.04 6.61
CA ASP A 56 4.95 1.86 7.37
C ASP A 56 6.48 1.69 7.43
N VAL A 57 7.17 1.84 6.29
CA VAL A 57 8.64 1.80 6.23
C VAL A 57 9.27 2.89 7.10
N PHE A 58 8.77 4.13 6.97
CA PHE A 58 9.25 5.25 7.78
C PHE A 58 9.10 4.97 9.27
N PHE A 59 7.96 4.42 9.67
CA PHE A 59 7.69 4.12 11.05
C PHE A 59 8.53 2.94 11.58
N LEU A 60 8.67 1.86 10.82
CA LEU A 60 9.56 0.75 11.18
C LEU A 60 11.01 1.22 11.37
N GLN A 61 11.47 2.15 10.53
CA GLN A 61 12.78 2.78 10.70
C GLN A 61 12.86 3.57 12.01
N ARG A 62 11.86 4.41 12.30
CA ARG A 62 11.82 5.24 13.52
C ARG A 62 11.78 4.40 14.80
N LEU A 63 10.94 3.36 14.84
CA LEU A 63 10.84 2.47 15.99
C LEU A 63 12.13 1.74 16.23
N ALA A 64 12.79 1.27 15.17
CA ALA A 64 14.07 0.60 15.33
C ALA A 64 15.17 1.54 15.86
N THR A 65 15.18 2.81 15.46
CA THR A 65 16.10 3.80 16.03
C THR A 65 15.82 4.03 17.52
N LEU A 66 14.55 4.12 17.93
CA LEU A 66 14.18 4.32 19.33
C LEU A 66 14.45 3.08 20.20
N ALA A 67 14.18 1.89 19.66
CA ALA A 67 14.47 0.61 20.29
C ALA A 67 15.97 0.44 20.55
N SER A 68 16.84 0.82 19.59
CA SER A 68 18.30 0.76 19.76
C SER A 68 18.85 1.68 20.85
N ALA A 69 18.05 2.62 21.37
CA ALA A 69 18.43 3.55 22.42
C ALA A 69 17.82 3.21 23.81
N THR A 70 17.00 2.15 23.91
CA THR A 70 16.26 1.80 25.14
C THR A 70 16.75 0.46 25.71
N PRO A 71 17.09 0.35 27.02
CA PRO A 71 17.63 -0.88 27.63
C PRO A 71 16.51 -1.87 27.99
N SER A 72 15.67 -2.21 27.01
CA SER A 72 14.45 -3.02 27.16
C SER A 72 14.59 -4.34 26.41
N LEU A 73 14.51 -5.47 27.13
CA LEU A 73 14.65 -6.83 26.58
C LEU A 73 13.58 -7.18 25.52
N ALA A 74 12.41 -6.54 25.56
CA ALA A 74 11.35 -6.75 24.57
C ALA A 74 11.61 -5.98 23.26
N ASP A 75 12.31 -4.85 23.33
CA ASP A 75 12.66 -4.03 22.16
C ASP A 75 13.78 -4.70 21.34
N ASP A 76 14.70 -5.42 21.99
CA ASP A 76 15.78 -6.15 21.32
C ASP A 76 15.28 -7.30 20.42
N VAL A 77 14.27 -8.06 20.87
CA VAL A 77 13.79 -9.25 20.12
C VAL A 77 13.05 -8.86 18.84
N PHE A 78 12.27 -7.77 18.83
CA PHE A 78 11.47 -7.40 17.65
C PHE A 78 12.17 -6.42 16.72
N PHE A 79 13.03 -5.54 17.24
CA PHE A 79 13.60 -4.43 16.46
C PHE A 79 15.12 -4.51 16.26
N VAL A 80 15.83 -5.37 16.99
CA VAL A 80 17.29 -5.58 16.82
C VAL A 80 17.61 -6.93 16.15
N SER A 81 16.64 -7.86 16.07
CA SER A 81 16.79 -9.18 15.43
C SER A 81 16.34 -9.23 13.95
N GLU A 82 16.54 -10.40 13.31
CA GLU A 82 16.01 -10.72 11.95
C GLU A 82 14.49 -10.56 11.83
N VAL A 83 13.74 -10.59 12.95
CA VAL A 83 12.29 -10.34 12.96
C VAL A 83 11.95 -8.96 12.41
N ARG A 84 12.85 -7.98 12.56
CA ARG A 84 12.69 -6.65 11.94
C ARG A 84 12.64 -6.73 10.41
N VAL A 85 13.42 -7.62 9.79
CA VAL A 85 13.38 -7.83 8.34
C VAL A 85 12.03 -8.41 7.92
N ALA A 86 11.49 -9.35 8.69
CA ALA A 86 10.15 -9.90 8.46
C ALA A 86 9.05 -8.84 8.56
N LEU A 87 9.17 -7.85 9.46
CA LEU A 87 8.23 -6.73 9.56
C LEU A 87 8.18 -5.87 8.30
N TYR A 88 9.27 -5.78 7.52
CA TYR A 88 9.29 -5.08 6.23
C TYR A 88 8.53 -5.83 5.12
N LEU A 89 8.18 -7.10 5.30
CA LEU A 89 7.37 -7.83 4.31
C LEU A 89 5.98 -7.23 4.16
N LEU A 90 5.38 -6.74 5.25
CA LEU A 90 4.04 -6.14 5.22
C LEU A 90 3.97 -4.89 4.31
N PRO A 91 4.82 -3.85 4.50
CA PRO A 91 4.84 -2.73 3.57
C PRO A 91 5.25 -3.13 2.15
N ALA A 92 6.18 -4.09 2.00
CA ALA A 92 6.57 -4.57 0.68
C ALA A 92 5.38 -5.21 -0.08
N LEU A 93 4.54 -5.97 0.61
CA LEU A 93 3.31 -6.55 0.05
C LEU A 93 2.32 -5.45 -0.35
N PHE A 94 2.10 -4.45 0.50
CA PHE A 94 1.20 -3.33 0.18
C PHE A 94 1.70 -2.51 -1.01
N ALA A 95 3.01 -2.24 -1.09
CA ALA A 95 3.61 -1.58 -2.24
C ALA A 95 3.41 -2.42 -3.53
N GLY A 96 3.70 -3.73 -3.48
CA GLY A 96 3.55 -4.63 -4.62
C GLY A 96 2.11 -4.71 -5.12
N LEU A 97 1.15 -4.87 -4.21
CA LEU A 97 -0.28 -4.89 -4.55
C LEU A 97 -0.74 -3.55 -5.12
N GLY A 98 -0.35 -2.43 -4.50
CA GLY A 98 -0.70 -1.09 -4.96
C GLY A 98 -0.18 -0.81 -6.37
N ILE A 99 1.10 -1.12 -6.63
CA ILE A 99 1.73 -0.98 -7.95
C ILE A 99 1.02 -1.84 -9.00
N ASN A 100 0.69 -3.09 -8.67
CA ASN A 100 0.00 -4.00 -9.59
C ASN A 100 -1.39 -3.46 -9.97
N VAL A 101 -2.14 -2.98 -8.97
CA VAL A 101 -3.47 -2.38 -9.18
C VAL A 101 -3.38 -1.12 -10.05
N ILE A 102 -2.45 -0.21 -9.74
CA ILE A 102 -2.23 1.01 -10.55
C ILE A 102 -1.89 0.64 -11.99
N SER A 103 -0.98 -0.31 -12.18
CA SER A 103 -0.55 -0.78 -13.50
C SER A 103 -1.72 -1.34 -14.30
N HIS A 104 -2.55 -2.16 -13.68
CA HIS A 104 -3.73 -2.72 -14.34
C HIS A 104 -4.72 -1.64 -14.79
N VAL A 105 -4.98 -0.64 -13.94
CA VAL A 105 -5.89 0.46 -14.29
C VAL A 105 -5.32 1.32 -15.43
N LEU A 106 -4.03 1.66 -15.38
CA LEU A 106 -3.35 2.45 -16.41
C LEU A 106 -3.38 1.74 -17.76
N THR A 107 -2.90 0.49 -17.82
CA THR A 107 -2.87 -0.29 -19.06
C THR A 107 -4.25 -0.46 -19.68
N THR A 108 -5.27 -0.70 -18.85
CA THR A 108 -6.66 -0.78 -19.32
C THR A 108 -7.18 0.56 -19.87
N HIS A 109 -6.78 1.68 -19.26
CA HIS A 109 -7.15 3.00 -19.75
C HIS A 109 -6.48 3.32 -21.09
N LEU A 110 -5.18 3.04 -21.21
CA LEU A 110 -4.42 3.23 -22.44
C LEU A 110 -4.99 2.38 -23.59
N ALA A 111 -5.24 1.09 -23.36
CA ALA A 111 -5.83 0.22 -24.37
C ALA A 111 -7.22 0.71 -24.84
N ALA A 112 -8.02 1.26 -23.92
CA ALA A 112 -9.30 1.86 -24.28
C ALA A 112 -9.16 3.16 -25.08
N ALA A 113 -8.14 3.98 -24.78
CA ALA A 113 -7.85 5.21 -25.53
C ALA A 113 -7.34 4.89 -26.94
N GLU A 114 -6.45 3.91 -27.07
CA GLU A 114 -5.91 3.42 -28.35
C GLU A 114 -7.03 2.89 -29.24
N LYS A 115 -7.93 2.06 -28.69
CA LYS A 115 -9.10 1.55 -29.44
C LYS A 115 -9.96 2.70 -30.00
N ARG A 116 -10.26 3.71 -29.18
CA ARG A 116 -11.05 4.88 -29.59
C ARG A 116 -10.35 5.70 -30.68
N PHE A 117 -9.02 5.85 -30.57
CA PHE A 117 -8.23 6.54 -31.57
C PHE A 117 -8.30 5.80 -32.91
N ASN A 118 -8.11 4.47 -32.91
CA ASN A 118 -8.24 3.64 -34.12
C ASN A 118 -9.65 3.70 -34.73
N GLU A 119 -10.71 3.66 -33.92
CA GLU A 119 -12.08 3.78 -34.42
C GLU A 119 -12.37 5.14 -35.08
N GLN A 120 -11.72 6.21 -34.62
CA GLN A 120 -11.88 7.57 -35.18
C GLN A 120 -11.00 7.83 -36.40
N HIS A 121 -9.90 7.10 -36.56
CA HIS A 121 -8.95 7.23 -37.67
C HIS A 121 -8.98 6.05 -38.66
N ALA A 122 -9.87 5.08 -38.44
CA ALA A 122 -10.20 4.07 -39.44
C ALA A 122 -10.97 4.76 -40.57
N ASP A 123 -10.23 5.07 -41.63
CA ASP A 123 -10.65 5.81 -42.81
C ASP A 123 -11.87 5.16 -43.51
N PRO A 124 -12.96 5.90 -43.83
CA PRO A 124 -14.05 5.43 -44.68
C PRO A 124 -13.64 5.17 -46.15
N ALA A 125 -12.40 5.46 -46.54
CA ALA A 125 -11.97 5.42 -47.94
C ALA A 125 -11.56 4.04 -48.49
N ALA A 126 -11.61 2.96 -47.69
CA ALA A 126 -11.47 1.60 -48.22
C ALA A 126 -12.85 1.07 -48.71
N GLY A 127 -13.40 1.72 -49.74
CA GLY A 127 -14.46 1.12 -50.54
C GLY A 127 -13.93 -0.18 -51.19
N PRO A 128 -14.76 -1.23 -51.32
CA PRO A 128 -14.32 -2.46 -51.97
C PRO A 128 -13.91 -2.13 -53.41
N GLU A 129 -12.63 -2.32 -53.74
CA GLU A 129 -12.18 -2.31 -55.13
C GLU A 129 -12.86 -3.48 -55.83
N LEU A 130 -13.91 -3.16 -56.61
CA LEU A 130 -14.61 -4.04 -57.55
C LEU A 130 -13.90 -4.02 -58.91
#